data_AF-A0A8T4D3D5-F1
#
_entry.id   AF-A0A8T4D3D5-F1
#
_cell.length_a   1.000
_cell.length_b   1.000
_cell.length_c   1.000
_cell.angle_alpha   90.00
_cell.angle_beta   90.00
_cell.angle_gamma   90.00
#
_symmetry.space_group_name_H-M   'P 1'
#
loop_
_entity.id
_entity.type
_entity.pdbx_description
1 polymer ?
#
loop_
_entity_poly.entity_id
_entity_poly.type
_entity_poly.pdbx_seq_one_letter_code
_entity_poly.pdbx_strand_id
1 'polypeptide(L)'
;MDTIGIFKGKQKEHNVQALTLLYNNGPLTAWELTAKIARKKYEKQSLHSTLNKRLRDLEKKGYLQRCDKKWHLRFKGIIAVLLIQPKPKIWNEKWKEIFEKKADLIEQYSEPFLKEFGKDKEELHNAFRHLGFCLDDFKEWVNLSNKTKQLMEKGVINFDVIKEETLLGIIIMESMTIEELMNVWNPDPETDQT
;
A
#
# COMPACT_ATOMS: atom_id res chain seq x y z
N MET A 1 -3.23 -18.86 -0.24
CA MET A 1 -4.21 -17.75 -0.21
C MET A 1 -4.92 -17.62 1.14
N ASP A 2 -4.88 -18.63 2.02
CA ASP A 2 -5.56 -18.60 3.33
C ASP A 2 -4.71 -18.04 4.47
N THR A 3 -3.80 -17.11 4.19
CA THR A 3 -2.92 -16.52 5.21
C THR A 3 -3.44 -15.17 5.73
N ILE A 4 -4.28 -14.46 4.97
CA ILE A 4 -4.87 -13.18 5.39
C ILE A 4 -6.34 -13.39 5.77
N GLY A 5 -6.70 -13.10 7.00
CA GLY A 5 -8.02 -13.28 7.60
C GLY A 5 -9.14 -12.47 6.94
N ILE A 6 -8.87 -11.29 6.39
CA ILE A 6 -9.88 -10.56 5.59
C ILE A 6 -10.29 -11.30 4.32
N PHE A 7 -9.53 -12.29 3.86
CA PHE A 7 -9.86 -13.13 2.71
C PHE A 7 -10.37 -14.52 3.10
N LYS A 8 -10.91 -14.67 4.32
CA LYS A 8 -11.53 -15.90 4.82
C LYS A 8 -13.04 -15.75 5.10
N GLY A 9 -13.72 -16.88 5.14
CA GLY A 9 -15.12 -16.99 5.56
C GLY A 9 -16.12 -16.27 4.66
N LYS A 10 -17.32 -16.02 5.19
CA LYS A 10 -18.49 -15.48 4.45
C LYS A 10 -18.25 -14.10 3.82
N GLN A 11 -17.25 -13.36 4.30
CA GLN A 11 -16.97 -12.00 3.85
C GLN A 11 -15.85 -11.91 2.81
N LYS A 12 -15.16 -13.03 2.51
CA LYS A 12 -14.03 -13.10 1.57
C LYS A 12 -14.35 -12.40 0.25
N GLU A 13 -15.45 -12.81 -0.39
CA GLU A 13 -15.81 -12.35 -1.73
C GLU A 13 -16.04 -10.84 -1.77
N HIS A 14 -16.78 -10.29 -0.81
CA HIS A 14 -17.02 -8.85 -0.71
C HIS A 14 -15.74 -8.04 -0.51
N ASN A 15 -14.77 -8.55 0.26
CA ASN A 15 -13.49 -7.87 0.48
C ASN A 15 -12.63 -7.89 -0.76
N VAL A 16 -12.52 -9.07 -1.38
CA VAL A 16 -11.79 -9.22 -2.64
C VAL A 16 -12.37 -8.27 -3.68
N GLN A 17 -13.70 -8.23 -3.84
CA GLN A 17 -14.35 -7.33 -4.79
C GLN A 17 -14.12 -5.86 -4.45
N ALA A 18 -14.33 -5.43 -3.21
CA ALA A 18 -14.17 -4.04 -2.82
C ALA A 18 -12.72 -3.55 -3.01
N LEU A 19 -11.73 -4.30 -2.53
CA LEU A 19 -10.32 -3.92 -2.65
C LEU A 19 -9.85 -3.96 -4.11
N THR A 20 -10.26 -4.98 -4.88
CA THR A 20 -9.93 -5.09 -6.31
C THR A 20 -10.56 -3.97 -7.14
N LEU A 21 -11.80 -3.57 -6.83
CA LEU A 21 -12.46 -2.44 -7.51
C LEU A 21 -11.74 -1.13 -7.21
N LEU A 22 -11.38 -0.87 -5.96
CA LEU A 22 -10.58 0.31 -5.59
C LEU A 22 -9.22 0.31 -6.27
N TYR A 23 -8.55 -0.84 -6.33
CA TYR A 23 -7.27 -0.98 -7.04
C TYR A 23 -7.40 -0.68 -8.53
N ASN A 24 -8.44 -1.20 -9.18
CA ASN A 24 -8.63 -1.04 -10.63
C ASN A 24 -9.21 0.30 -11.06
N ASN A 25 -9.88 1.04 -10.17
CA ASN A 25 -10.61 2.26 -10.52
C ASN A 25 -10.08 3.51 -9.79
N GLY A 26 -9.18 3.36 -8.83
CA GLY A 26 -8.83 4.44 -7.91
C GLY A 26 -9.88 4.62 -6.81
N PRO A 27 -9.86 5.77 -6.14
CA PRO A 27 -10.77 6.06 -5.04
C PRO A 27 -12.23 6.17 -5.47
N LEU A 28 -13.10 5.45 -4.77
CA LEU A 28 -14.53 5.38 -5.06
C LEU A 28 -15.35 5.63 -3.80
N THR A 29 -16.51 6.26 -3.97
CA THR A 29 -17.54 6.33 -2.95
C THR A 29 -18.12 4.93 -2.68
N ALA A 30 -18.71 4.75 -1.50
CA ALA A 30 -19.43 3.52 -1.20
C ALA A 30 -20.58 3.24 -2.20
N TRP A 31 -21.21 4.30 -2.73
CA TRP A 31 -22.27 4.18 -3.73
C TRP A 31 -21.74 3.66 -5.06
N GLU A 32 -20.62 4.20 -5.55
CA GLU A 32 -19.97 3.74 -6.78
C GLU A 32 -19.50 2.29 -6.66
N LEU A 33 -18.91 1.91 -5.51
CA LEU A 33 -18.55 0.51 -5.24
C LEU A 33 -19.78 -0.39 -5.26
N THR A 34 -20.84 0.02 -4.57
CA THR A 34 -22.10 -0.73 -4.55
C THR A 34 -22.67 -0.90 -5.96
N ALA A 35 -22.65 0.15 -6.77
CA ALA A 35 -23.14 0.12 -8.14
C ALA A 35 -22.30 -0.79 -9.05
N LYS A 36 -20.99 -0.91 -8.80
CA LYS A 36 -20.09 -1.82 -9.54
C LYS A 36 -20.21 -3.28 -9.09
N ILE A 37 -20.60 -3.54 -7.84
CA ILE A 37 -20.78 -4.90 -7.30
C ILE A 37 -22.18 -5.45 -7.60
N ALA A 38 -23.21 -4.62 -7.47
CA ALA A 38 -24.60 -5.04 -7.65
C ALA A 38 -24.85 -5.50 -9.09
N ARG A 39 -25.44 -6.69 -9.25
CA ARG A 39 -25.81 -7.23 -10.57
C ARG A 39 -27.14 -6.65 -11.04
N LYS A 40 -28.02 -6.29 -10.10
CA LYS A 40 -29.35 -5.73 -10.38
C LYS A 40 -29.62 -4.45 -9.59
N LYS A 41 -30.52 -3.61 -10.11
CA LYS A 41 -30.81 -2.27 -9.54
C LYS A 41 -31.35 -2.34 -8.11
N TYR A 42 -32.17 -3.34 -7.79
CA TYR A 42 -32.79 -3.51 -6.46
C TYR A 42 -31.82 -4.05 -5.39
N GLU A 43 -30.75 -4.73 -5.80
CA GLU A 43 -29.69 -5.20 -4.88
C GLU A 43 -28.86 -4.02 -4.34
N LYS A 44 -28.87 -2.87 -5.02
CA LYS A 44 -28.04 -1.71 -4.64
C LYS A 44 -28.35 -1.19 -3.24
N GLN A 45 -29.62 -1.10 -2.85
CA GLN A 45 -29.98 -0.50 -1.56
C GLN A 45 -29.57 -1.38 -0.37
N SER A 46 -29.87 -2.68 -0.41
CA SER A 46 -29.51 -3.63 0.66
C SER A 46 -28.00 -3.89 0.72
N LEU A 47 -27.33 -3.91 -0.44
CA LEU A 47 -25.89 -4.06 -0.52
C LEU A 47 -25.16 -2.83 0.03
N HIS A 48 -25.71 -1.63 -0.15
CA HIS A 48 -25.05 -0.39 0.27
C HIS A 48 -24.77 -0.33 1.77
N SER A 49 -25.74 -0.71 2.61
CA SER A 49 -25.58 -0.70 4.07
C SER A 49 -24.54 -1.73 4.53
N THR A 50 -24.61 -2.94 3.95
CA THR A 50 -23.67 -4.04 4.22
C THR A 50 -22.25 -3.65 3.80
N LEU A 51 -22.09 -3.09 2.61
CA LEU A 51 -20.80 -2.66 2.09
C LEU A 51 -20.22 -1.51 2.93
N ASN A 52 -21.02 -0.52 3.32
CA ASN A 52 -20.56 0.57 4.19
C ASN A 52 -20.08 0.10 5.55
N LYS A 53 -20.78 -0.86 6.18
CA LYS A 53 -20.30 -1.49 7.41
C LYS A 53 -18.95 -2.15 7.16
N ARG A 54 -18.81 -2.84 6.02
CA ARG A 54 -17.58 -3.55 5.68
C ARG A 54 -16.39 -2.64 5.40
N LEU A 55 -16.59 -1.55 4.68
CA LEU A 55 -15.54 -0.58 4.38
C LEU A 55 -14.99 0.03 5.67
N ARG A 56 -15.86 0.31 6.65
CA ARG A 56 -15.45 0.75 8.00
C ARG A 56 -14.67 -0.31 8.77
N ASP A 57 -15.03 -1.59 8.65
CA ASP A 57 -14.25 -2.67 9.27
C ASP A 57 -12.85 -2.79 8.63
N LEU A 58 -12.75 -2.64 7.31
CA LEU A 58 -11.48 -2.66 6.58
C LEU A 58 -10.61 -1.44 6.92
N GLU A 59 -11.21 -0.28 7.13
CA GLU A 59 -10.54 0.94 7.60
C GLU A 59 -9.96 0.77 9.01
N LYS A 60 -10.74 0.24 9.96
CA LYS A 60 -10.24 -0.08 11.32
C LYS A 60 -9.05 -1.03 11.31
N LYS A 61 -8.98 -1.91 10.30
CA LYS A 61 -7.87 -2.86 10.12
C LYS A 61 -6.70 -2.30 9.29
N GLY A 62 -6.78 -1.04 8.86
CA GLY A 62 -5.73 -0.34 8.14
C GLY A 62 -5.62 -0.64 6.65
N TYR A 63 -6.59 -1.34 6.04
CA TYR A 63 -6.56 -1.60 4.60
C TYR A 63 -7.06 -0.42 3.77
N LEU A 64 -7.97 0.36 4.36
CA LEU A 64 -8.64 1.48 3.72
C LEU A 64 -8.52 2.74 4.57
N GLN A 65 -8.70 3.88 3.94
CA GLN A 65 -8.98 5.14 4.59
C GLN A 65 -10.09 5.87 3.85
N ARG A 66 -10.93 6.59 4.59
CA ARG A 66 -11.90 7.50 4.00
C ARG A 66 -11.32 8.91 3.86
N CYS A 67 -11.27 9.40 2.63
CA CYS A 67 -10.98 10.80 2.30
C CYS A 67 -12.26 11.42 1.73
N ASP A 68 -12.83 12.39 2.43
CA ASP A 68 -14.15 12.96 2.14
C ASP A 68 -15.26 11.89 2.04
N LYS A 69 -15.73 11.64 0.81
CA LYS A 69 -16.77 10.66 0.49
C LYS A 69 -16.20 9.40 -0.17
N LYS A 70 -14.90 9.36 -0.44
CA LYS A 70 -14.23 8.30 -1.18
C LYS A 70 -13.40 7.42 -0.26
N TRP A 71 -13.37 6.14 -0.60
CA TRP A 71 -12.54 5.15 0.03
C TRP A 71 -11.27 4.98 -0.79
N HIS A 72 -10.12 4.99 -0.13
CA HIS A 72 -8.80 4.82 -0.72
C HIS A 72 -8.16 3.57 -0.14
N LEU A 73 -7.40 2.84 -0.96
CA LEU A 73 -6.47 1.84 -0.44
C LEU A 73 -5.34 2.54 0.31
N ARG A 74 -5.00 2.01 1.49
CA ARG A 74 -3.73 2.33 2.15
C ARG A 74 -2.63 1.39 1.65
N PHE A 75 -1.39 1.58 2.09
CA PHE A 75 -0.25 0.73 1.73
C PHE A 75 -0.57 -0.76 1.97
N LYS A 76 -1.08 -1.08 3.17
CA LYS A 76 -1.49 -2.45 3.53
C LYS A 76 -2.59 -2.99 2.60
N GLY A 77 -3.50 -2.11 2.17
CA GLY A 77 -4.55 -2.42 1.20
C GLY A 77 -4.02 -2.77 -0.18
N ILE A 78 -3.06 -2.00 -0.68
CA ILE A 78 -2.40 -2.25 -1.98
C ILE A 78 -1.68 -3.59 -1.95
N ILE A 79 -0.83 -3.83 -0.94
CA ILE A 79 -0.13 -5.09 -0.76
C ILE A 79 -1.11 -6.27 -0.69
N ALA A 80 -2.21 -6.14 0.07
CA ALA A 80 -3.23 -7.19 0.17
C ALA A 80 -3.84 -7.55 -1.19
N VAL A 81 -4.08 -6.57 -2.06
CA VAL A 81 -4.60 -6.82 -3.41
C VAL A 81 -3.57 -7.51 -4.30
N LEU A 82 -2.31 -7.06 -4.27
CA LEU A 82 -1.23 -7.67 -5.05
C LEU A 82 -1.01 -9.14 -4.67
N LEU A 83 -1.06 -9.44 -3.37
CA LEU A 83 -0.90 -10.80 -2.83
C LEU A 83 -1.97 -11.80 -3.30
N ILE A 84 -3.17 -11.33 -3.65
CA ILE A 84 -4.27 -12.20 -4.11
C ILE A 84 -4.40 -12.29 -5.63
N GLN A 85 -3.67 -11.46 -6.38
CA GLN A 85 -3.68 -11.51 -7.84
C GLN A 85 -2.73 -12.62 -8.31
N PRO A 86 -3.20 -13.62 -9.09
CA PRO A 86 -2.32 -14.63 -9.67
C PRO A 86 -1.25 -14.02 -10.58
N LYS A 87 -1.62 -12.93 -11.25
CA LYS A 87 -0.74 -12.10 -12.06
C LYS A 87 -0.99 -10.64 -11.68
N PRO A 88 -0.04 -9.98 -10.98
CA PRO A 88 -0.17 -8.58 -10.62
C PRO A 88 -0.45 -7.71 -11.84
N LYS A 89 -1.55 -6.95 -11.78
CA LYS A 89 -1.92 -5.97 -12.80
C LYS A 89 -1.38 -4.61 -12.37
N ILE A 90 -0.74 -3.90 -13.29
CA ILE A 90 -0.35 -2.51 -13.05
C ILE A 90 -1.58 -1.65 -12.72
N TRP A 91 -1.43 -0.76 -11.75
CA TRP A 91 -2.50 0.17 -11.38
C TRP A 91 -2.83 1.13 -12.53
N ASN A 92 -4.00 1.76 -12.46
CA ASN A 92 -4.46 2.67 -13.50
C ASN A 92 -3.85 4.08 -13.37
N GLU A 93 -4.10 4.94 -14.37
CA GLU A 93 -3.64 6.35 -14.35
C GLU A 93 -4.10 7.10 -13.09
N LYS A 94 -5.28 6.78 -12.56
CA LYS A 94 -5.77 7.45 -11.35
C LYS A 94 -4.89 7.18 -10.13
N TRP A 95 -4.33 5.98 -10.02
CA TRP A 95 -3.38 5.66 -8.97
C TRP A 95 -2.00 6.28 -9.20
N LYS A 96 -1.54 6.38 -10.46
CA LYS A 96 -0.32 7.12 -10.79
C LYS A 96 -0.41 8.57 -10.33
N GLU A 97 -1.48 9.28 -10.68
CA GLU A 97 -1.73 10.65 -10.23
C GLU A 97 -1.73 10.78 -8.69
N ILE A 98 -2.21 9.75 -7.97
CA ILE A 98 -2.24 9.76 -6.51
C ILE A 98 -0.84 9.55 -5.93
N PHE A 99 -0.05 8.65 -6.52
CA PHE A 99 1.32 8.41 -6.09
C PHE A 99 2.23 9.59 -6.36
N GLU A 100 2.11 10.20 -7.54
CA GLU A 100 2.82 11.45 -7.90
C GLU A 100 2.52 12.55 -6.87
N LYS A 101 1.25 12.85 -6.61
CA LYS A 101 0.88 13.85 -5.60
C LYS A 101 1.37 13.51 -4.19
N LYS A 102 1.46 12.23 -3.84
CA LYS A 102 2.00 11.81 -2.54
C LYS A 102 3.52 12.00 -2.49
N ALA A 103 4.23 11.70 -3.57
CA ALA A 103 5.65 11.96 -3.69
C ALA A 103 5.92 13.46 -3.53
N ASP A 104 5.19 14.31 -4.27
CA ASP A 104 5.29 15.77 -4.17
C ASP A 104 5.11 16.28 -2.73
N LEU A 105 4.11 15.74 -2.02
CA LEU A 105 3.85 16.11 -0.62
C LEU A 105 4.98 15.64 0.29
N ILE A 106 5.48 14.41 0.11
CA ILE A 106 6.61 13.89 0.90
C ILE A 106 7.82 14.79 0.71
N GLU A 107 8.14 15.15 -0.53
CA GLU A 107 9.23 16.07 -0.86
C GLU A 107 9.05 17.44 -0.22
N GLN A 108 7.84 18.00 -0.31
CA GLN A 108 7.54 19.32 0.27
C GLN A 108 7.72 19.32 1.79
N TYR A 109 7.26 18.28 2.48
CA TYR A 109 7.35 18.19 3.94
C TYR A 109 8.73 17.74 4.43
N SER A 110 9.51 17.04 3.62
CA SER A 110 10.88 16.63 3.97
C SER A 110 11.90 17.73 3.72
N GLU A 111 11.63 18.68 2.81
CA GLU A 111 12.59 19.71 2.42
C GLU A 111 13.21 20.51 3.60
N PRO A 112 12.46 20.95 4.63
CA PRO A 112 13.05 21.62 5.79
C PRO A 112 14.01 20.71 6.57
N PHE A 113 13.64 19.44 6.75
CA PHE A 113 14.45 18.45 7.44
C PHE A 113 15.74 18.18 6.64
N LEU A 114 15.65 17.93 5.34
CA LEU A 114 16.81 17.67 4.48
C LEU A 114 17.84 18.83 4.56
N LYS A 115 17.35 20.07 4.55
CA LYS A 115 18.20 21.27 4.68
C LYS A 115 18.97 21.31 6.00
N GLU A 116 18.37 20.88 7.11
CA GLU A 116 19.05 20.81 8.42
C GLU A 116 20.22 19.81 8.42
N PHE A 117 20.13 18.74 7.62
CA PHE A 117 21.18 17.73 7.50
C PHE A 117 22.13 17.95 6.31
N GLY A 118 22.00 19.07 5.59
CA GLY A 118 22.78 19.34 4.39
C GLY A 118 22.52 18.35 3.24
N LYS A 119 21.34 17.74 3.23
CA LYS A 119 20.89 16.77 2.23
C LYS A 119 19.98 17.43 1.20
N ASP A 120 19.96 16.89 -0.01
CA ASP A 120 19.04 17.33 -1.07
C ASP A 120 17.89 16.33 -1.31
N LYS A 121 16.99 16.71 -2.23
CA LYS A 121 15.83 15.89 -2.58
C LYS A 121 16.25 14.58 -3.25
N GLU A 122 17.22 14.63 -4.14
CA GLU A 122 17.68 13.46 -4.89
C GLU A 122 18.23 12.39 -3.95
N GLU A 123 18.97 12.80 -2.92
CA GLU A 123 19.43 11.91 -1.85
C GLU A 123 18.27 11.24 -1.10
N LEU A 124 17.18 11.95 -0.82
CA LEU A 124 15.99 11.36 -0.18
C LEU A 124 15.28 10.35 -1.10
N HIS A 125 15.14 10.67 -2.39
CA HIS A 125 14.56 9.74 -3.36
C HIS A 125 15.43 8.49 -3.52
N ASN A 126 16.74 8.66 -3.56
CA ASN A 126 17.68 7.56 -3.63
C ASN A 126 17.59 6.71 -2.35
N ALA A 127 17.50 7.32 -1.17
CA ALA A 127 17.28 6.61 0.08
C ALA A 127 15.98 5.80 0.05
N PHE A 128 14.85 6.40 -0.35
CA PHE A 128 13.59 5.70 -0.48
C PHE A 128 13.63 4.57 -1.52
N ARG A 129 14.30 4.79 -2.67
CA ARG A 129 14.47 3.75 -3.70
C ARG A 129 15.31 2.59 -3.20
N HIS A 130 16.42 2.86 -2.50
CA HIS A 130 17.25 1.82 -1.86
C HIS A 130 16.47 1.04 -0.79
N LEU A 131 15.54 1.70 -0.09
CA LEU A 131 14.62 1.06 0.85
C LEU A 131 13.47 0.29 0.16
N GLY A 132 13.42 0.26 -1.17
CA GLY A 132 12.35 -0.38 -1.95
C GLY A 132 11.04 0.42 -1.99
N PHE A 133 11.04 1.68 -1.57
CA PHE A 133 9.89 2.58 -1.61
C PHE A 133 9.95 3.54 -2.79
N CYS A 134 9.69 2.98 -3.96
CA CYS A 134 9.41 3.76 -5.14
C CYS A 134 7.88 3.83 -5.31
N LEU A 135 7.28 5.00 -5.05
CA LEU A 135 5.82 5.15 -5.14
C LEU A 135 5.29 5.01 -6.58
N ASP A 136 6.13 5.26 -7.58
CA ASP A 136 5.85 5.26 -9.00
C ASP A 136 6.32 3.98 -9.75
N ASP A 137 7.19 3.15 -9.15
CA ASP A 137 7.63 1.89 -9.77
C ASP A 137 6.75 0.70 -9.36
N PHE A 138 5.92 0.23 -10.30
CA PHE A 138 5.08 -0.95 -10.10
C PHE A 138 5.87 -2.23 -9.78
N LYS A 139 7.07 -2.42 -10.33
CA LYS A 139 7.88 -3.61 -10.04
C LYS A 139 8.29 -3.65 -8.57
N GLU A 140 8.63 -2.50 -8.00
CA GLU A 140 8.98 -2.43 -6.58
C GLU A 140 7.80 -2.80 -5.68
N TRP A 141 6.58 -2.36 -6.00
CA TRP A 141 5.40 -2.80 -5.27
C TRP A 141 5.14 -4.30 -5.35
N VAL A 142 5.42 -4.92 -6.50
CA VAL A 142 5.37 -6.38 -6.64
C VAL A 142 6.45 -7.05 -5.78
N ASN A 143 7.66 -6.51 -5.74
CA ASN A 143 8.75 -7.00 -4.89
C ASN A 143 8.39 -6.89 -3.40
N LEU A 144 7.85 -5.75 -2.95
CA LEU A 144 7.37 -5.55 -1.58
C LEU A 144 6.26 -6.55 -1.21
N SER A 145 5.33 -6.79 -2.14
CA SER A 145 4.28 -7.80 -1.97
C SER A 145 4.89 -9.21 -1.81
N ASN A 146 5.85 -9.59 -2.65
CA ASN A 146 6.52 -10.88 -2.56
C ASN A 146 7.31 -11.04 -1.26
N LYS A 147 8.03 -10.00 -0.83
CA LYS A 147 8.76 -9.98 0.44
C LYS A 147 7.79 -10.13 1.61
N THR A 148 6.69 -9.40 1.60
CA THR A 148 5.61 -9.54 2.59
C THR A 148 5.11 -10.98 2.67
N LYS A 149 4.87 -11.62 1.52
CA LYS A 149 4.44 -13.02 1.45
C LYS A 149 5.44 -13.95 2.13
N GLN A 150 6.74 -13.79 1.83
CA GLN A 150 7.80 -14.59 2.45
C GLN A 150 7.85 -14.40 3.98
N LEU A 151 7.73 -13.16 4.46
CA LEU A 151 7.72 -12.87 5.89
C LEU A 151 6.51 -13.48 6.61
N MET A 152 5.34 -13.51 5.95
CA MET A 152 4.16 -14.20 6.46
C MET A 152 4.37 -15.73 6.51
N GLU A 153 4.96 -16.31 5.46
CA GLU A 153 5.23 -17.75 5.37
C GLU A 153 6.26 -18.21 6.42
N LYS A 154 7.24 -17.36 6.73
CA LYS A 154 8.21 -17.57 7.82
C LYS A 154 7.64 -17.34 9.22
N GLY A 155 6.41 -16.83 9.34
CA GLY A 155 5.80 -16.48 10.62
C GLY A 155 6.36 -15.23 11.30
N VAL A 156 7.17 -14.44 10.59
CA VAL A 156 7.75 -13.18 11.10
C VAL A 156 6.67 -12.12 11.29
N ILE A 157 5.71 -12.07 10.36
CA ILE A 157 4.58 -11.13 10.42
C ILE A 157 3.24 -11.84 10.41
N ASN A 158 2.30 -11.33 11.20
CA ASN A 158 0.88 -11.64 11.07
C ASN A 158 0.16 -10.47 10.41
N PHE A 159 -0.19 -10.64 9.13
CA PHE A 159 -0.78 -9.58 8.32
C PHE A 159 -2.14 -9.07 8.84
N ASP A 160 -2.88 -9.88 9.60
CA ASP A 160 -4.16 -9.46 10.17
C ASP A 160 -4.01 -8.51 11.36
N VAL A 161 -2.88 -8.59 12.06
CA VAL A 161 -2.64 -7.87 13.33
C VAL A 161 -1.67 -6.71 13.14
N ILE A 162 -0.71 -6.86 12.22
CA ILE A 162 0.36 -5.85 12.02
C ILE A 162 -0.22 -4.51 11.57
N LYS A 163 0.24 -3.43 12.19
CA LYS A 163 -0.05 -2.06 11.77
C LYS A 163 0.72 -1.73 10.50
N GLU A 164 0.22 -0.78 9.71
CA GLU A 164 0.84 -0.41 8.43
C GLU A 164 2.26 0.14 8.63
N GLU A 165 2.45 0.98 9.64
CA GLU A 165 3.72 1.62 9.95
C GLU A 165 4.77 0.57 10.38
N THR A 166 4.34 -0.41 11.17
CA THR A 166 5.19 -1.54 11.59
C THR A 166 5.51 -2.48 10.42
N LEU A 167 4.54 -2.74 9.54
CA LEU A 167 4.76 -3.55 8.34
C LEU A 167 5.84 -2.93 7.46
N LEU A 168 5.77 -1.61 7.25
CA LEU A 168 6.76 -0.85 6.51
C LEU A 168 8.16 -1.01 7.12
N GLY A 169 8.27 -0.77 8.44
CA GLY A 169 9.55 -0.88 9.16
C GLY A 169 10.15 -2.29 9.11
N ILE A 170 9.34 -3.35 9.24
CA ILE A 170 9.84 -4.73 9.15
C ILE A 170 10.30 -5.03 7.72
N ILE A 171 9.58 -4.59 6.69
CA ILE A 171 10.03 -4.80 5.31
C ILE A 171 11.37 -4.11 5.07
N ILE A 172 11.58 -2.89 5.57
CA ILE A 172 12.88 -2.18 5.52
C ILE A 172 13.98 -3.03 6.16
N MET A 173 13.81 -3.37 7.44
CA MET A 173 14.83 -4.08 8.22
C MET A 173 15.18 -5.45 7.64
N GLU A 174 14.22 -6.09 6.98
CA GLU A 174 14.43 -7.41 6.35
C GLU A 174 14.96 -7.31 4.92
N SER A 175 14.94 -6.13 4.31
CA SER A 175 15.41 -5.91 2.94
C SER A 175 16.80 -5.31 2.87
N MET A 176 17.34 -4.82 4.00
CA MET A 176 18.65 -4.18 4.08
C MET A 176 19.42 -4.66 5.31
N THR A 177 20.74 -4.74 5.21
CA THR A 177 21.62 -4.89 6.37
C THR A 177 21.71 -3.58 7.16
N ILE A 178 22.19 -3.64 8.40
CA ILE A 178 22.44 -2.43 9.20
C ILE A 178 23.48 -1.55 8.50
N GLU A 179 24.50 -2.13 7.87
CA GLU A 179 25.53 -1.39 7.12
C GLU A 179 24.94 -0.69 5.91
N GLU A 180 24.07 -1.35 5.14
CA GLU A 180 23.35 -0.72 4.02
C GLU A 180 22.43 0.40 4.50
N LEU A 181 21.73 0.20 5.62
CA LEU A 181 20.87 1.22 6.22
C LEU A 181 21.68 2.44 6.70
N MET A 182 22.85 2.19 7.30
CA MET A 182 23.77 3.23 7.76
C MET A 182 24.40 3.98 6.60
N ASN A 183 24.73 3.30 5.49
CA ASN A 183 25.25 3.92 4.27
C ASN A 183 24.19 4.75 3.56
N VAL A 184 22.91 4.37 3.60
CA VAL A 184 21.82 5.23 3.08
C VAL A 184 21.71 6.53 3.88
N TRP A 185 21.93 6.49 5.20
CA TRP A 185 21.84 7.69 6.05
C TRP A 185 23.11 8.53 6.04
N ASN A 186 24.27 7.89 5.94
CA ASN A 186 25.60 8.48 5.89
C ASN A 186 26.36 7.89 4.69
N PRO A 187 26.06 8.32 3.45
CA PRO A 187 26.78 7.83 2.29
C PRO A 187 28.26 8.19 2.43
N ASP A 188 29.12 7.18 2.40
CA ASP A 188 30.57 7.35 2.46
C ASP A 188 31.01 8.00 1.13
N PRO A 189 31.62 9.20 1.14
CA PRO A 189 31.94 9.92 -0.10
C PRO A 189 32.94 9.19 -1.01
N GLU A 190 33.56 8.09 -0.54
CA GLU A 190 34.56 7.33 -1.28
C GLU A 190 33.99 6.15 -2.10
N THR A 191 32.73 5.74 -1.90
CA THR A 191 32.15 4.57 -2.61
C THR A 191 31.47 4.86 -3.95
N ASP A 192 31.27 6.12 -4.33
CA ASP A 192 30.61 6.51 -5.59
C ASP A 192 31.56 6.67 -6.79
N GLN A 193 32.83 6.24 -6.69
CA GLN A 193 33.83 6.37 -7.76
C GLN A 193 34.16 5.08 -8.55
N THR A 194 33.36 4.01 -8.44
CA THR A 194 33.60 2.76 -9.19
C THR A 194 32.48 2.38 -10.14
#